data_AF-A0A5J5NL09-F1
#
_entry.id   AF-A0A5J5NL09-F1
#
_cell.length_a   1.000
_cell.length_b   1.000
_cell.length_c   1.000
_cell.angle_alpha   90.00
_cell.angle_beta   90.00
_cell.angle_gamma   90.00
#
_symmetry.space_group_name_H-M   'P 1'
#
loop_
_entity.id
_entity.type
_entity.pdbx_description
1 polymer ?
#
loop_
_entity_poly.entity_id
_entity_poly.type
_entity_poly.pdbx_seq_one_letter_code
_entity_poly.pdbx_strand_id
1 'polypeptide(L)'
;MAELAKAHAKALMPSFGDGKEDQRIIESLTHEITNLLRKSEKRLQKLSASGPSEDSNVRKNVQRQLATDLQNLSMELRKKQSTYLKRLRQQTEGQDGVDLEMNINGNRSYAENDDLDDMIFSEHQMAKLKQNEALTVEREREIQQVVESVNELAQIMKDLSVLVIDQGTIVDRIDYNIQNVATTVEEGLKQLQKAERTQKQGGMVMCATVLVIMCFVMLVLLILKEIIF
;
A
#
# COMPACT_ATOMS: atom_id res chain seq x y z
N MET A 1 -2.81 -5.48 12.22
CA MET A 1 -3.87 -4.44 12.33
C MET A 1 -5.02 -4.81 13.27
N ALA A 2 -5.52 -6.06 13.27
CA ALA A 2 -6.59 -6.45 14.21
C ALA A 2 -6.14 -6.38 15.68
N GLU A 3 -4.92 -6.82 15.97
CA GLU A 3 -4.31 -6.72 17.30
C GLU A 3 -4.11 -5.27 17.75
N LEU A 4 -3.63 -4.40 16.86
CA LEU A 4 -3.53 -2.96 17.12
C LEU A 4 -4.90 -2.35 17.47
N ALA A 5 -5.97 -2.73 16.77
CA ALA A 5 -7.32 -2.26 17.08
C ALA A 5 -7.82 -2.74 18.45
N LYS A 6 -7.46 -3.97 18.86
CA LYS A 6 -7.74 -4.48 20.20
C LYS A 6 -6.96 -3.72 21.27
N ALA A 7 -5.68 -3.44 21.02
CA ALA A 7 -4.82 -2.65 21.91
C ALA A 7 -5.35 -1.22 22.07
N HIS A 8 -5.71 -0.55 20.97
CA HIS A 8 -6.38 0.77 21.01
C HIS A 8 -7.67 0.74 21.84
N ALA A 9 -8.51 -0.27 21.65
CA ALA A 9 -9.75 -0.38 22.41
C ALA A 9 -9.49 -0.59 23.91
N LYS A 10 -8.48 -1.39 24.26
CA LYS A 10 -8.08 -1.65 25.64
C LYS A 10 -7.49 -0.41 26.32
N ALA A 11 -6.60 0.31 25.66
CA ALA A 11 -5.98 1.54 26.17
C ALA A 11 -6.97 2.69 26.41
N LEU A 12 -8.11 2.68 25.70
CA LEU A 12 -9.18 3.65 25.87
C LEU A 12 -10.17 3.28 26.99
N MET A 13 -10.11 2.08 27.57
CA MET A 13 -11.01 1.72 28.68
C MET A 13 -10.56 2.37 30.00
N PRO A 14 -11.50 2.79 30.87
CA PRO A 14 -11.15 3.22 32.22
C PRO A 14 -10.50 2.05 32.97
N SER A 15 -9.20 2.13 33.19
CA SER A 15 -8.42 1.11 33.89
C SER A 15 -7.70 1.74 35.07
N PHE A 16 -7.67 1.06 36.20
CA PHE A 16 -6.93 1.47 37.40
C PHE A 16 -5.44 1.07 37.34
N GLY A 17 -4.99 0.45 36.24
CA GLY A 17 -3.60 0.05 36.01
C GLY A 17 -2.76 1.11 35.30
N ASP A 18 -1.44 0.98 35.40
CA ASP A 18 -0.47 1.81 34.68
C ASP A 18 -0.55 1.51 33.17
N GLY A 19 -1.21 2.39 32.39
CA GLY A 19 -1.47 2.23 30.95
C GLY A 19 -0.22 2.09 30.06
N LYS A 20 0.97 2.16 30.66
CA LYS A 20 2.29 2.02 30.03
C LYS A 20 2.47 0.74 29.21
N GLU A 21 1.93 -0.39 29.67
CA GLU A 21 2.10 -1.66 28.95
C GLU A 21 1.33 -1.63 27.62
N ASP A 22 0.07 -1.21 27.66
CA ASP A 22 -0.76 -1.08 26.47
C ASP A 22 -0.18 -0.02 25.51
N GLN A 23 0.37 1.07 26.04
CA GLN A 23 1.06 2.08 25.23
C GLN A 23 2.28 1.53 24.50
N ARG A 24 3.14 0.76 25.17
CA ARG A 24 4.30 0.12 24.54
C ARG A 24 3.89 -0.87 23.46
N ILE A 25 2.80 -1.62 23.69
CA ILE A 25 2.26 -2.55 22.68
C ILE A 25 1.76 -1.78 21.46
N ILE A 26 1.03 -0.68 21.66
CA ILE A 26 0.53 0.18 20.57
C ILE A 26 1.70 0.77 19.78
N GLU A 27 2.71 1.30 20.46
CA GLU A 27 3.91 1.87 19.82
C GLU A 27 4.65 0.80 19.00
N SER A 28 4.92 -0.37 19.59
CA SER A 28 5.59 -1.49 18.93
C SER A 28 4.83 -1.95 17.69
N LEU A 29 3.53 -2.22 17.81
CA LEU A 29 2.70 -2.69 16.70
C LEU A 29 2.57 -1.62 15.60
N THR A 30 2.44 -0.35 15.99
CA THR A 30 2.35 0.76 15.03
C THR A 30 3.64 0.89 14.25
N HIS A 31 4.78 0.82 14.93
CA HIS A 31 6.08 0.92 14.27
C HIS A 31 6.36 -0.30 13.38
N GLU A 32 6.04 -1.51 13.83
CA GLU A 32 6.17 -2.74 13.03
C GLU A 32 5.35 -2.67 11.75
N ILE A 33 4.05 -2.34 11.85
CA ILE A 33 3.18 -2.27 10.67
C ILE A 33 3.68 -1.18 9.71
N THR A 34 4.09 -0.02 10.22
CA THR A 34 4.60 1.09 9.39
C THR A 34 5.90 0.70 8.68
N ASN A 35 6.81 0.01 9.37
CA ASN A 35 8.04 -0.52 8.79
C ASN A 35 7.76 -1.56 7.68
N LEU A 36 6.75 -2.43 7.87
CA LEU A 36 6.31 -3.37 6.84
C LEU A 36 5.74 -2.66 5.62
N LEU A 37 4.94 -1.60 5.81
CA LEU A 37 4.40 -0.78 4.73
C LEU A 37 5.54 -0.10 3.94
N ARG A 38 6.49 0.54 4.62
CA ARG A 38 7.69 1.15 4.01
C ARG A 38 8.54 0.15 3.25
N LYS A 39 8.80 -1.03 3.83
CA LYS A 39 9.60 -2.07 3.18
C LYS A 39 8.91 -2.59 1.92
N SER A 40 7.59 -2.72 1.97
CA SER A 40 6.77 -3.14 0.83
C SER A 40 6.77 -2.08 -0.28
N GLU A 41 6.62 -0.81 0.08
CA GLU A 41 6.69 0.34 -0.84
C GLU A 41 8.05 0.42 -1.55
N LYS A 42 9.17 0.33 -0.82
CA LYS A 42 10.52 0.27 -1.42
C LYS A 42 10.72 -0.94 -2.34
N ARG A 43 10.18 -2.10 -2.00
CA ARG A 43 10.25 -3.31 -2.86
C ARG A 43 9.45 -3.10 -4.13
N LEU A 44 8.29 -2.48 -4.01
CA LEU A 44 7.39 -2.19 -5.12
C LEU A 44 7.99 -1.20 -6.11
N GLN A 45 8.68 -0.16 -5.62
CA GLN A 45 9.41 0.78 -6.49
C GLN A 45 10.56 0.11 -7.26
N LYS A 46 11.21 -0.89 -6.68
CA LYS A 46 12.29 -1.64 -7.36
C LYS A 46 11.76 -2.60 -8.44
N LEU A 47 10.50 -3.02 -8.36
CA LEU A 47 9.90 -3.97 -9.29
C LEU A 47 9.79 -3.42 -10.72
N SER A 48 9.58 -2.11 -10.90
CA SER A 48 9.57 -1.49 -12.24
C SER A 48 10.97 -1.35 -12.85
N ALA A 49 12.00 -1.22 -12.01
CA ALA A 49 13.37 -0.94 -12.46
C ALA A 49 14.17 -2.19 -12.88
N SER A 50 13.64 -3.40 -12.64
CA SER A 50 14.39 -4.64 -12.80
C SER A 50 13.73 -5.60 -13.80
N GLY A 51 14.46 -5.98 -14.85
CA GLY A 51 14.13 -7.12 -15.72
C GLY A 51 14.10 -6.81 -17.24
N PRO A 52 14.24 -7.85 -18.09
CA PRO A 52 14.17 -7.74 -19.55
C PRO A 52 12.81 -7.20 -20.04
N SER A 53 12.80 -6.56 -21.20
CA SER A 53 11.68 -5.77 -21.73
C SER A 53 10.42 -6.56 -22.06
N GLU A 54 10.54 -7.87 -22.35
CA GLU A 54 9.41 -8.72 -22.76
C GLU A 54 8.33 -8.85 -21.69
N ASP A 55 8.71 -8.87 -20.40
CA ASP A 55 7.79 -8.98 -19.26
C ASP A 55 7.38 -7.62 -18.64
N SER A 56 7.74 -6.51 -19.29
CA SER A 56 7.56 -5.15 -18.74
C SER A 56 6.10 -4.82 -18.42
N ASN A 57 5.16 -5.24 -19.27
CA ASN A 57 3.74 -4.96 -19.10
C ASN A 57 3.14 -5.74 -17.91
N VAL A 58 3.51 -7.01 -17.75
CA VAL A 58 3.08 -7.84 -16.62
C VAL A 58 3.60 -7.26 -15.31
N ARG A 59 4.89 -6.87 -15.25
CA ARG A 59 5.47 -6.26 -14.05
C ARG A 59 4.82 -4.94 -13.68
N LYS A 60 4.55 -4.06 -14.65
CA LYS A 60 3.81 -2.80 -14.43
C LYS A 60 2.40 -3.05 -13.90
N ASN A 61 1.70 -4.06 -14.41
CA ASN A 61 0.36 -4.42 -13.95
C ASN A 61 0.36 -4.95 -12.51
N VAL A 62 1.30 -5.85 -12.20
CA VAL A 62 1.49 -6.36 -10.82
C VAL A 62 1.87 -5.23 -9.87
N GLN A 63 2.79 -4.36 -10.28
CA GLN A 63 3.22 -3.22 -9.47
C GLN A 63 2.04 -2.30 -9.14
N ARG A 64 1.23 -1.98 -10.15
CA ARG A 64 0.02 -1.16 -10.02
C ARG A 64 -0.99 -1.77 -9.05
N GLN A 65 -1.30 -3.07 -9.21
CA GLN A 65 -2.23 -3.77 -8.32
C GLN A 65 -1.74 -3.74 -6.86
N LEU A 66 -0.48 -4.12 -6.64
CA LEU A 66 0.11 -4.11 -5.30
C LEU A 66 0.22 -2.70 -4.72
N ALA A 67 0.41 -1.67 -5.54
CA ALA A 67 0.41 -0.27 -5.10
C ALA A 67 -0.97 0.13 -4.56
N THR A 68 -2.04 -0.23 -5.27
CA THR A 68 -3.42 0.02 -4.86
C THR A 68 -3.74 -0.70 -3.55
N ASP A 69 -3.36 -1.97 -3.41
CA ASP A 69 -3.59 -2.74 -2.19
C ASP A 69 -2.82 -2.15 -1.00
N LEU A 70 -1.56 -1.74 -1.21
CA LEU A 70 -0.74 -1.12 -0.18
C LEU A 70 -1.25 0.28 0.21
N GLN A 71 -1.80 1.02 -0.74
CA GLN A 71 -2.44 2.32 -0.50
C GLN A 71 -3.70 2.15 0.35
N ASN A 72 -4.54 1.15 0.04
CA ASN A 72 -5.73 0.80 0.83
C ASN A 72 -5.37 0.44 2.27
N LEU A 73 -4.35 -0.41 2.47
CA LEU A 73 -3.87 -0.77 3.81
C LEU A 73 -3.34 0.44 4.58
N SER A 74 -2.58 1.32 3.91
CA SER A 74 -2.05 2.55 4.52
C SER A 74 -3.18 3.51 4.92
N MET A 75 -4.22 3.64 4.09
CA MET A 75 -5.43 4.41 4.41
C MET A 75 -6.18 3.84 5.61
N GLU A 76 -6.34 2.52 5.68
CA GLU A 76 -7.02 1.85 6.79
C GLU A 76 -6.28 2.08 8.11
N LEU A 77 -4.95 1.93 8.11
CA LEU A 77 -4.13 2.18 9.29
C LEU A 77 -4.20 3.64 9.73
N ARG A 78 -4.07 4.58 8.78
CA ARG A 78 -4.18 6.01 9.07
C ARG A 78 -5.54 6.34 9.69
N LYS A 79 -6.64 5.80 9.15
CA LYS A 79 -7.99 5.99 9.69
C LYS A 79 -8.10 5.47 11.11
N LYS A 80 -7.54 4.29 11.41
CA LYS A 80 -7.50 3.72 12.76
C LYS A 80 -6.70 4.59 13.72
N GLN A 81 -5.52 5.07 13.31
CA GLN A 81 -4.67 5.97 14.10
C GLN A 81 -5.33 7.33 14.34
N SER A 82 -5.95 7.93 13.32
CA SER A 82 -6.69 9.21 13.48
C SER A 82 -7.91 9.07 14.38
N THR A 83 -8.62 7.94 14.30
CA THR A 83 -9.76 7.66 15.19
C THR A 83 -9.29 7.49 16.64
N TYR A 84 -8.16 6.80 16.83
CA TYR A 84 -7.53 6.63 18.13
C TYR A 84 -7.10 7.98 18.73
N LEU A 85 -6.35 8.78 17.96
CA LEU A 85 -5.92 10.13 18.33
C LEU A 85 -7.09 11.02 18.75
N LYS A 86 -8.20 11.00 17.99
CA LYS A 86 -9.39 11.79 18.32
C LYS A 86 -9.97 11.39 19.67
N ARG A 87 -10.05 10.08 19.96
CA ARG A 87 -10.56 9.58 21.25
C ARG A 87 -9.62 9.89 22.40
N LEU A 88 -8.31 9.81 22.16
CA LEU A 88 -7.29 10.13 23.13
C LEU A 88 -7.38 11.60 23.57
N ARG A 89 -7.47 12.53 22.61
CA ARG A 89 -7.68 13.96 22.89
C ARG A 89 -8.98 14.23 23.65
N GLN A 90 -10.07 13.55 23.29
CA GLN A 90 -11.35 13.70 23.97
C GLN A 90 -11.29 13.23 25.44
N GLN A 91 -10.46 12.23 25.75
CA GLN A 91 -10.23 11.81 27.14
C GLN A 91 -9.40 12.84 27.91
N THR A 92 -8.34 13.39 27.31
CA THR A 92 -7.50 14.42 27.94
C THR A 92 -8.29 15.71 28.22
N GLU A 93 -9.05 16.20 27.25
CA GLU A 93 -9.88 17.42 27.39
C GLU A 93 -11.06 17.23 28.37
N GLY A 94 -11.60 16.01 28.48
CA GLY A 94 -12.66 15.69 29.42
C GLY A 94 -12.18 15.49 30.88
N GLN A 95 -10.89 15.21 31.08
CA GLN A 95 -10.30 15.04 32.41
C GLN A 95 -9.93 16.38 33.07
N ASP A 96 -9.63 17.40 32.26
CA ASP A 96 -9.32 18.77 32.72
C ASP A 96 -10.55 19.53 33.28
N GLY A 97 -11.76 19.06 32.99
CA GLY A 97 -13.01 19.74 33.36
C GLY A 97 -13.70 19.25 34.64
N VAL A 98 -13.19 18.21 35.32
CA VAL A 98 -14.00 17.47 36.32
C VAL A 98 -13.55 17.63 37.78
N ASP A 99 -12.40 18.24 38.08
CA ASP A 99 -11.89 18.25 39.48
C ASP A 99 -11.61 19.62 40.12
N LEU A 100 -12.01 20.74 39.48
CA LEU A 100 -12.03 22.07 40.14
C LEU A 100 -13.40 22.45 40.72
N GLU A 101 -14.36 21.53 40.74
CA GLU A 101 -15.71 21.79 41.26
C GLU A 101 -16.07 20.86 42.44
N MET A 102 -15.12 20.66 43.35
CA MET A 102 -15.43 20.13 44.67
C MET A 102 -15.01 21.12 45.76
N ASN A 103 -16.04 21.78 46.30
CA ASN A 103 -16.12 22.41 47.63
C ASN A 103 -16.16 23.96 47.71
N ILE A 104 -17.14 24.60 47.07
CA ILE A 104 -17.67 25.91 47.53
C ILE A 104 -19.21 25.85 47.62
N ASN A 105 -19.75 24.84 48.31
CA ASN A 105 -21.18 24.88 48.66
C ASN A 105 -21.47 24.23 50.03
N GLY A 106 -20.63 24.56 51.00
CA GLY A 106 -20.86 24.31 52.42
C GLY A 106 -21.41 25.55 53.10
N ASN A 107 -22.73 25.68 53.11
CA ASN A 107 -23.52 26.71 53.78
C ASN A 107 -23.01 27.04 55.21
N ARG A 108 -22.51 28.26 55.46
CA ARG A 108 -22.43 28.85 56.81
C ARG A 108 -22.41 30.38 56.75
N SER A 109 -23.50 30.94 57.26
CA SER A 109 -23.61 32.32 57.73
C SER A 109 -22.60 32.62 58.85
N TYR A 110 -22.40 33.93 59.06
CA TYR A 110 -21.79 34.63 60.20
C TYR A 110 -20.38 35.25 59.99
N ALA A 111 -20.42 36.59 59.93
CA ALA A 111 -19.56 37.56 60.61
C ALA A 111 -18.09 37.74 60.19
N GLU A 112 -17.72 39.02 60.15
CA GLU A 112 -16.37 39.58 60.11
C GLU A 112 -15.36 38.80 60.97
N ASN A 113 -14.13 38.63 60.48
CA ASN A 113 -12.91 39.23 61.02
C ASN A 113 -11.67 38.70 60.29
N ASP A 114 -10.62 39.52 60.28
CA ASP A 114 -9.21 39.23 60.03
C ASP A 114 -8.81 37.76 60.19
N ASP A 115 -8.18 37.17 59.16
CA ASP A 115 -6.82 36.64 59.28
C ASP A 115 -6.37 36.08 57.92
N LEU A 116 -5.20 36.55 57.52
CA LEU A 116 -4.56 36.35 56.23
C LEU A 116 -3.43 35.35 56.46
N ASP A 117 -3.76 34.09 56.73
CA ASP A 117 -2.81 32.99 56.76
C ASP A 117 -3.55 31.65 56.70
N ASP A 118 -2.89 30.60 56.20
CA ASP A 118 -3.36 29.20 56.16
C ASP A 118 -4.10 28.72 54.89
N MET A 119 -3.54 29.03 53.72
CA MET A 119 -3.74 28.21 52.51
C MET A 119 -2.74 27.03 52.52
N ILE A 120 -2.81 26.15 53.53
CA ILE A 120 -2.06 24.89 53.54
C ILE A 120 -2.70 23.95 52.50
N PHE A 121 -2.13 23.93 51.31
CA PHE A 121 -2.33 22.84 50.36
C PHE A 121 -1.94 21.53 51.04
N SER A 122 -2.93 20.68 51.32
CA SER A 122 -2.68 19.33 51.85
C SER A 122 -1.68 18.62 50.93
N GLU A 123 -0.65 17.99 51.49
CA GLU A 123 0.36 17.19 50.76
C GLU A 123 -0.30 16.17 49.81
N HIS A 124 -1.51 15.74 50.14
CA HIS A 124 -2.36 14.87 49.32
C HIS A 124 -2.93 15.54 48.06
N GLN A 125 -3.28 16.83 48.11
CA GLN A 125 -3.70 17.60 46.92
C GLN A 125 -2.50 17.90 46.02
N MET A 126 -1.33 18.18 46.60
CA MET A 126 -0.10 18.39 45.81
C MET A 126 0.36 17.10 45.12
N ALA A 127 0.23 15.94 45.78
CA ALA A 127 0.47 14.63 45.17
C ALA A 127 -0.51 14.31 44.03
N LYS A 128 -1.80 14.66 44.18
CA LYS A 128 -2.81 14.53 43.12
C LYS A 128 -2.54 15.45 41.94
N LEU A 129 -2.14 16.71 42.18
CA LEU A 129 -1.79 17.65 41.11
C LEU A 129 -0.57 17.18 40.32
N LYS A 130 0.47 16.70 41.02
CA LYS A 130 1.69 16.14 40.42
C LYS A 130 1.42 14.82 39.69
N GLN A 131 0.45 14.02 40.16
CA GLN A 131 -0.02 12.81 39.48
C GLN A 131 -0.82 13.16 38.21
N ASN A 132 -1.67 14.20 38.26
CA ASN A 132 -2.39 14.71 37.08
C ASN A 132 -1.39 15.26 36.05
N GLU A 133 -0.40 16.05 36.47
CA GLU A 133 0.65 16.58 35.60
C GLU A 133 1.46 15.46 34.93
N ALA A 134 1.85 14.42 35.68
CA ALA A 134 2.56 13.26 35.13
C ALA A 134 1.73 12.46 34.12
N LEU A 135 0.41 12.31 34.38
CA LEU A 135 -0.52 11.68 33.44
C LEU A 135 -0.66 12.51 32.15
N THR A 136 -0.72 13.83 32.24
CA THR A 136 -0.78 14.73 31.07
C THR A 136 0.47 14.63 30.21
N VAL A 137 1.66 14.58 30.81
CA VAL A 137 2.92 14.44 30.05
C VAL A 137 3.00 13.10 29.31
N GLU A 138 2.58 12.00 29.94
CA GLU A 138 2.58 10.68 29.30
C GLU A 138 1.59 10.59 28.15
N ARG A 139 0.40 11.18 28.32
CA ARG A 139 -0.62 11.28 27.27
C ARG A 139 -0.18 12.17 26.11
N GLU A 140 0.48 13.28 26.38
CA GLU A 140 0.99 14.16 25.33
C GLU A 140 2.07 13.45 24.49
N ARG A 141 2.93 12.64 25.13
CA ARG A 141 3.90 11.80 24.42
C ARG A 141 3.21 10.78 23.52
N GLU A 142 2.17 10.13 24.00
CA GLU A 142 1.37 9.18 23.21
C GLU A 142 0.71 9.87 22.01
N ILE A 143 0.11 11.05 22.22
CA ILE A 143 -0.47 11.89 21.15
C ILE A 143 0.58 12.19 20.08
N GLN A 144 1.78 12.62 20.49
CA GLN A 144 2.87 12.95 19.59
C GLN A 144 3.28 11.74 18.74
N GLN A 145 3.43 10.56 19.34
CA GLN A 145 3.77 9.32 18.64
C GLN A 145 2.72 8.95 17.58
N VAL A 146 1.43 9.07 17.92
CA VAL A 146 0.34 8.78 16.98
C VAL A 146 0.33 9.79 15.83
N VAL A 147 0.58 11.07 16.10
CA VAL A 147 0.67 12.12 15.08
C VAL A 147 1.83 11.86 14.11
N GLU A 148 2.99 11.46 14.62
CA GLU A 148 4.15 11.09 13.79
C GLU A 148 3.83 9.90 12.88
N SER A 149 3.19 8.85 13.41
CA SER A 149 2.75 7.70 12.60
C SER A 149 1.75 8.12 11.52
N VAL A 150 0.78 8.98 11.83
CA VAL A 150 -0.19 9.50 10.85
C VAL A 150 0.50 10.28 9.74
N ASN A 151 1.51 11.08 10.07
CA ASN A 151 2.29 11.84 9.10
C ASN A 151 3.13 10.92 8.20
N GLU A 152 3.79 9.91 8.79
CA GLU A 152 4.55 8.92 8.03
C GLU A 152 3.68 8.17 7.03
N LEU A 153 2.48 7.76 7.44
CA LEU A 153 1.51 7.10 6.56
C LEU A 153 1.03 8.01 5.43
N ALA A 154 0.94 9.33 5.69
CA ALA A 154 0.62 10.32 4.64
C ALA A 154 1.68 10.32 3.54
N GLN A 155 2.95 10.25 3.94
CA GLN A 155 4.07 10.22 3.00
C GLN A 155 4.04 8.93 2.17
N ILE A 156 3.87 7.76 2.81
CA ILE A 156 3.74 6.47 2.10
C ILE A 156 2.60 6.53 1.08
N MET A 157 1.44 7.06 1.46
CA MET A 157 0.31 7.21 0.54
C MET A 157 0.62 8.12 -0.65
N LYS A 158 1.33 9.24 -0.43
CA LYS A 158 1.76 10.14 -1.49
C LYS A 158 2.70 9.44 -2.46
N ASP A 159 3.66 8.70 -1.94
CA ASP A 159 4.64 7.95 -2.74
C ASP A 159 3.97 6.83 -3.56
N LEU A 160 2.97 6.15 -2.98
CA LEU A 160 2.16 5.15 -3.69
C LEU A 160 1.19 5.76 -4.69
N SER A 161 0.68 6.97 -4.46
CA SER A 161 -0.26 7.62 -5.38
C SER A 161 0.37 7.80 -6.77
N VAL A 162 1.67 8.09 -6.86
CA VAL A 162 2.40 8.17 -8.14
C VAL A 162 2.35 6.84 -8.91
N LEU A 163 2.37 5.70 -8.21
CA LEU A 163 2.29 4.36 -8.82
C LEU A 163 0.84 3.97 -9.19
N VAL A 164 -0.16 4.59 -8.56
CA VAL A 164 -1.59 4.26 -8.74
C VAL A 164 -2.29 5.16 -9.75
N ILE A 165 -1.91 6.44 -9.87
CA ILE A 165 -2.56 7.44 -10.76
C ILE A 165 -2.57 7.01 -12.24
N ASP A 166 -1.62 6.17 -12.65
CA ASP A 166 -1.51 5.64 -14.01
C ASP A 166 -2.54 4.53 -14.34
N GLN A 167 -3.37 4.14 -13.38
CA GLN A 167 -4.50 3.24 -13.59
C GLN A 167 -5.76 4.06 -13.87
N GLY A 168 -6.17 4.10 -15.14
CA GLY A 168 -7.60 4.22 -15.45
C GLY A 168 -8.41 3.15 -14.69
N THR A 169 -9.73 3.39 -14.58
CA THR A 169 -10.70 2.51 -13.90
C THR A 169 -10.47 1.03 -14.22
N ILE A 170 -10.73 0.13 -13.27
CA ILE A 170 -10.50 -1.33 -13.36
C ILE A 170 -10.95 -1.96 -14.70
N VAL A 171 -12.00 -1.42 -15.33
CA VAL A 171 -12.54 -1.84 -16.62
C VAL A 171 -11.57 -1.61 -17.80
N ASP A 172 -10.80 -0.52 -17.78
CA ASP A 172 -9.87 -0.10 -18.84
C ASP A 172 -8.71 -1.11 -19.03
N ARG A 173 -8.43 -1.92 -17.99
CA ARG A 173 -7.40 -2.97 -17.99
C ARG A 173 -7.82 -4.26 -18.67
N ILE A 174 -9.11 -4.61 -18.61
CA ILE A 174 -9.62 -5.78 -19.32
C ILE A 174 -9.59 -5.47 -20.81
N ASP A 175 -10.07 -4.29 -21.20
CA ASP A 175 -10.06 -3.85 -22.59
C ASP A 175 -8.64 -3.75 -23.15
N TYR A 176 -7.70 -3.15 -22.43
CA TYR A 176 -6.30 -3.08 -22.86
C TYR A 176 -5.66 -4.45 -23.07
N ASN A 177 -5.80 -5.37 -22.09
CA ASN A 177 -5.21 -6.70 -22.20
C ASN A 177 -5.90 -7.54 -23.30
N ILE A 178 -7.23 -7.43 -23.46
CA ILE A 178 -7.96 -8.08 -24.56
C ILE A 178 -7.49 -7.54 -25.91
N GLN A 179 -7.30 -6.23 -26.03
CA GLN A 179 -6.85 -5.60 -27.27
C GLN A 179 -5.43 -6.04 -27.64
N ASN A 180 -4.55 -6.21 -26.64
CA ASN A 180 -3.19 -6.71 -26.83
C ASN A 180 -3.14 -8.22 -27.19
N VAL A 181 -4.07 -9.02 -26.65
CA VAL A 181 -4.24 -10.42 -27.07
C VAL A 181 -4.80 -10.49 -28.48
N ALA A 182 -5.78 -9.64 -28.82
CA ALA A 182 -6.37 -9.58 -30.15
C ALA A 182 -5.33 -9.24 -31.22
N THR A 183 -4.46 -8.25 -30.97
CA THR A 183 -3.35 -7.92 -31.89
C THR A 183 -2.35 -9.07 -32.01
N THR A 184 -1.95 -9.70 -30.91
CA THR A 184 -1.01 -10.84 -30.93
C THR A 184 -1.59 -12.03 -31.72
N VAL A 185 -2.88 -12.32 -31.56
CA VAL A 185 -3.58 -13.38 -32.32
C VAL A 185 -3.67 -13.03 -33.81
N GLU A 186 -3.95 -11.77 -34.15
CA GLU A 186 -3.98 -11.32 -35.55
C GLU A 186 -2.60 -11.44 -36.22
N GLU A 187 -1.53 -11.08 -35.51
CA GLU A 187 -0.16 -11.25 -35.98
C GLU A 187 0.21 -12.73 -36.16
N GLY A 188 -0.16 -13.59 -35.21
CA GLY A 188 -0.01 -15.04 -35.32
C GLY A 188 -0.75 -15.61 -36.54
N LEU A 189 -1.97 -15.13 -36.80
CA LEU A 189 -2.76 -15.53 -37.98
C LEU A 189 -2.07 -15.09 -39.28
N LYS A 190 -1.52 -13.88 -39.34
CA LYS A 190 -0.73 -13.41 -40.50
C LYS A 190 0.50 -14.28 -40.74
N GLN A 191 1.20 -14.68 -39.68
CA GLN A 191 2.35 -15.58 -39.80
C GLN A 191 1.94 -16.96 -40.32
N LEU A 192 0.83 -17.53 -39.82
CA LEU A 192 0.29 -18.80 -40.30
C LEU A 192 -0.15 -18.73 -41.77
N GLN A 193 -0.84 -17.66 -42.19
CA GLN A 193 -1.21 -17.46 -43.59
C GLN A 193 0.01 -17.31 -44.49
N LYS A 194 1.05 -16.62 -44.04
CA LYS A 194 2.32 -16.52 -44.78
C LYS A 194 2.96 -17.89 -44.93
N ALA A 195 3.03 -18.68 -43.85
CA ALA A 195 3.56 -20.04 -43.89
C ALA A 195 2.74 -20.95 -44.82
N GLU A 196 1.41 -20.88 -44.78
CA GLU A 196 0.52 -21.62 -45.68
C GLU A 196 0.74 -21.23 -47.14
N ARG A 197 0.85 -19.93 -47.46
CA ARG A 197 1.14 -19.46 -48.83
C ARG A 197 2.50 -19.96 -49.31
N THR A 198 3.53 -19.90 -48.47
CA THR A 198 4.86 -20.43 -48.79
C THR A 198 4.82 -21.96 -48.99
N GLN A 199 4.03 -22.69 -48.19
CA GLN A 199 3.87 -24.14 -48.33
C GLN A 199 3.09 -24.50 -49.61
N LYS A 200 2.02 -23.76 -49.94
CA LYS A 200 1.24 -23.94 -51.18
C LYS A 200 2.02 -23.60 -52.45
N GLN A 201 2.98 -22.69 -52.38
CA GLN A 201 3.91 -22.41 -53.48
C GLN A 201 4.92 -23.55 -53.75
N GLY A 202 4.87 -24.62 -52.95
CA GLY A 202 5.16 -25.98 -53.39
C GLY A 202 6.60 -26.21 -53.83
N GLY A 203 7.47 -26.55 -52.88
CA GLY A 203 8.80 -27.12 -53.19
C GLY A 203 8.73 -28.36 -54.07
N MET A 204 7.61 -29.09 -54.04
CA MET A 204 7.34 -30.23 -54.93
C MET A 204 7.21 -29.83 -56.40
N VAL A 205 6.59 -28.69 -56.71
CA VAL A 205 6.46 -28.20 -58.10
C VAL A 205 7.81 -27.74 -58.61
N MET A 206 8.60 -27.06 -57.77
CA MET A 206 9.95 -26.62 -58.14
C MET A 206 10.91 -27.81 -58.36
N CYS A 207 10.80 -28.88 -57.55
CA CYS A 207 11.55 -30.11 -57.75
C CYS A 207 11.14 -30.83 -59.04
N ALA A 208 9.81 -30.94 -59.29
CA ALA A 208 9.29 -31.56 -60.50
C ALA A 208 9.70 -30.83 -61.78
N THR A 209 9.68 -29.49 -61.78
CA THR A 209 10.13 -28.71 -62.95
C THR A 209 11.62 -28.88 -63.24
N VAL A 210 12.46 -28.93 -62.21
CA VAL A 210 13.92 -29.20 -62.36
C VAL A 210 14.16 -30.59 -62.95
N LEU A 211 13.44 -31.62 -62.50
CA LEU A 211 13.56 -32.98 -63.05
C LEU A 211 13.17 -33.04 -64.54
N VAL A 212 12.09 -32.37 -64.93
CA VAL A 212 11.65 -32.32 -66.35
C VAL A 212 12.69 -31.64 -67.23
N ILE A 213 13.30 -30.55 -66.77
CA ILE A 213 14.36 -29.84 -67.52
C ILE A 213 15.58 -30.76 -67.71
N MET A 214 16.01 -31.48 -66.67
CA MET A 214 17.14 -32.41 -66.77
C MET A 214 16.87 -33.55 -67.75
N CYS A 215 15.66 -34.12 -67.75
CA CYS A 215 15.27 -35.14 -68.74
C CYS A 215 15.29 -34.59 -70.16
N PHE A 216 14.82 -33.36 -70.38
CA PHE A 216 14.83 -32.72 -71.69
C PHE A 216 16.26 -32.50 -72.21
N VAL A 217 17.17 -32.00 -71.35
CA VAL A 217 18.58 -31.82 -71.71
C VAL A 217 19.22 -33.15 -72.11
N MET A 218 18.97 -34.23 -71.35
CA MET A 218 19.47 -35.56 -71.68
C MET A 218 18.93 -36.09 -73.02
N LEU A 219 17.65 -35.87 -73.32
CA LEU A 219 17.07 -36.23 -74.62
C LEU A 219 17.70 -35.48 -75.78
N VAL A 220 17.91 -34.17 -75.65
CA VAL A 220 18.57 -33.35 -76.68
C VAL A 220 20.00 -33.84 -76.91
N LEU A 221 20.75 -34.12 -75.85
CA LEU A 221 22.11 -34.66 -75.97
C LEU A 221 22.12 -36.02 -76.67
N LEU A 222 21.16 -36.92 -76.41
CA LEU A 222 21.04 -38.20 -77.10
C LEU A 222 20.73 -38.04 -78.59
N ILE A 223 19.78 -37.15 -78.94
CA ILE A 223 19.43 -36.88 -80.34
C ILE A 223 20.64 -36.28 -81.09
N LEU A 224 21.34 -35.32 -80.48
CA LEU A 224 22.56 -34.76 -81.07
C LEU A 224 23.64 -35.82 -81.22
N LYS A 225 23.80 -36.73 -80.24
CA LYS A 225 24.74 -37.84 -80.34
C LYS A 225 24.41 -38.77 -81.51
N GLU A 226 23.14 -39.10 -81.71
CA GLU A 226 22.69 -39.99 -82.79
C GLU A 226 22.79 -39.33 -84.18
N ILE A 227 22.66 -38.01 -84.26
CA ILE A 227 22.76 -37.27 -85.53
C ILE A 227 24.21 -37.00 -85.92
N ILE A 228 25.08 -36.73 -84.94
CA ILE A 228 26.48 -36.33 -85.17
C ILE A 228 27.43 -37.54 -85.25
N PHE A 229 27.06 -38.67 -84.63
CA PHE A 229 27.91 -39.86 -84.48
C PHE A 229 27.23 -41.10 -85.08
#